data_AF-A0A524FHH8-F1
#
_entry.id   AF-A0A524FHH8-F1
#
_cell.length_a   1.000
_cell.length_b   1.000
_cell.length_c   1.000
_cell.angle_alpha   90.00
_cell.angle_beta   90.00
_cell.angle_gamma   90.00
#
_symmetry.space_group_name_H-M   'P 1'
#
loop_
_entity.id
_entity.type
_entity.pdbx_description
1 polymer ?
#
loop_
_entity_poly.entity_id
_entity_poly.type
_entity_poly.pdbx_seq_one_letter_code
_entity_poly.pdbx_strand_id
1 'polypeptide(L)' 'MPEVCKWYYCCPIKYFVEEGKLEKKWIEEYCLVGNHECERYKLEEAGIYHPDNMLPNGEIRKNLS' A
#
# COMPACT_ATOMS: atom_id res chain seq x y z
N MET A 1 12.54 -9.82 -12.81
CA MET A 1 12.77 -8.50 -12.18
C MET A 1 11.63 -8.31 -11.20
N PRO A 2 11.86 -7.91 -9.94
CA PRO A 2 10.73 -7.61 -9.07
C PRO A 2 9.94 -6.46 -9.71
N GLU A 3 8.68 -6.71 -10.03
CA GLU A 3 7.82 -5.73 -10.70
C GLU A 3 7.30 -4.77 -9.64
N VAL A 4 7.62 -3.48 -9.77
CA VAL A 4 7.06 -2.48 -8.86
C VAL A 4 5.54 -2.46 -9.05
N CYS A 5 4.80 -2.42 -7.94
CA CYS A 5 3.36 -2.32 -7.93
C CYS A 5 2.90 -1.16 -8.83
N LYS A 6 1.91 -1.45 -9.70
CA LYS A 6 1.31 -0.51 -10.67
C LYS A 6 0.89 0.83 -10.05
N TRP A 7 0.41 0.81 -8.81
CA TRP A 7 -0.07 2.00 -8.08
C TRP A 7 0.95 2.59 -7.12
N TYR A 8 2.20 2.11 -7.12
CA TYR A 8 3.21 2.53 -6.15
C TYR A 8 3.35 4.05 -6.03
N TYR A 9 3.35 4.76 -7.17
CA TYR A 9 3.56 6.21 -7.19
C TYR A 9 2.38 7.05 -6.70
N CYS A 10 1.17 6.48 -6.63
CA CYS A 10 -0.03 7.16 -6.14
C CYS A 10 -0.59 6.54 -4.84
N CYS A 11 -0.04 5.42 -4.37
CA CYS A 11 -0.54 4.72 -3.20
C CYS A 11 -0.17 5.45 -1.89
N PRO A 12 -1.13 5.67 -0.97
CA PRO A 12 -0.91 6.27 0.35
C PRO A 12 0.25 5.67 1.15
N ILE A 13 0.52 4.37 0.98
CA ILE A 13 1.59 3.66 1.67
C ILE A 13 2.97 4.26 1.39
N LYS A 14 3.22 4.66 0.13
CA LYS A 14 4.48 5.34 -0.23
C LYS A 14 4.61 6.65 0.55
N TYR A 15 3.55 7.46 0.55
CA TYR A 15 3.54 8.75 1.24
C TYR A 15 3.73 8.60 2.76
N PHE A 16 3.03 7.65 3.40
CA PHE A 16 3.18 7.43 4.84
C PHE A 16 4.58 6.95 5.23
N VAL A 17 5.24 6.16 4.38
CA VAL A 17 6.65 5.77 4.60
C VAL A 17 7.58 6.97 4.40
N GLU A 18 7.37 7.78 3.36
CA GLU A 18 8.17 8.99 3.09
C GLU A 18 8.02 10.04 4.20
N GLU A 19 6.84 10.15 4.81
CA GLU A 19 6.58 11.01 5.99
C GLU A 19 7.08 10.41 7.31
N GLY A 20 7.59 9.18 7.31
CA GLY A 20 8.04 8.49 8.53
C GLY A 20 6.91 8.02 9.45
N LYS A 21 5.65 8.09 9.00
CA LYS A 21 4.47 7.58 9.73
C LYS A 21 4.38 6.04 9.67
N LEU A 22 5.03 5.43 8.69
CA LEU A 22 5.02 3.99 8.44
C LEU A 22 6.44 3.47 8.20
N GLU A 23 6.71 2.23 8.63
CA GLU A 23 8.01 1.57 8.44
C GLU A 23 8.25 1.22 6.95
N LYS A 24 9.51 1.28 6.50
CA LYS A 24 9.89 0.97 5.11
C LYS A 24 9.52 -0.44 4.64
N LYS A 25 9.42 -1.39 5.57
CA LYS A 25 9.01 -2.77 5.29
C LYS A 25 7.73 -2.87 4.45
N TRP A 26 6.79 -1.93 4.63
CA TRP A 26 5.53 -1.93 3.87
C TRP A 26 5.72 -1.65 2.38
N ILE A 27 6.69 -0.82 1.99
CA ILE A 27 7.01 -0.64 0.56
C ILE A 27 7.91 -1.77 0.06
N GLU A 28 8.84 -2.26 0.88
CA GLU A 28 9.81 -3.29 0.48
C GLU A 28 9.16 -4.66 0.28
N GLU A 29 8.28 -5.07 1.19
CA GLU A 29 7.64 -6.41 1.18
C GLU A 29 6.37 -6.46 0.34
N TYR A 30 5.71 -5.33 0.08
CA TYR A 30 4.47 -5.30 -0.71
C TYR A 30 4.63 -4.58 -2.05
N CYS A 31 5.16 -3.36 -2.05
CA CYS A 31 5.12 -2.52 -3.25
C CYS A 31 6.24 -2.82 -4.25
N LEU A 32 7.48 -3.00 -3.78
CA LEU A 32 8.66 -3.11 -4.64
C LEU A 32 8.87 -4.52 -5.21
N VAL A 33 8.17 -5.52 -4.66
CA VAL A 33 8.23 -6.92 -5.11
C VAL A 33 7.00 -7.35 -5.92
N GLY A 34 6.08 -6.42 -6.21
CA GLY A 34 4.89 -6.71 -7.01
C GLY A 34 3.92 -7.62 -6.29
N ASN A 35 3.81 -7.49 -4.96
CA ASN A 35 3.01 -8.40 -4.16
C ASN A 35 1.51 -8.23 -4.45
N HIS A 36 0.95 -9.16 -5.22
CA HIS A 36 -0.48 -9.24 -5.50
C HIS A 36 -1.32 -9.68 -4.28
N GLU A 37 -0.69 -10.06 -3.17
CA GLU A 37 -1.42 -10.34 -1.92
C GLU A 37 -1.89 -9.08 -1.19
N CYS A 38 -1.36 -7.91 -1.56
CA CYS A 38 -1.79 -6.62 -1.05
C CYS A 38 -3.32 -6.43 -1.21
N GLU A 39 -4.04 -6.27 -0.10
CA GLU A 39 -5.49 -6.10 -0.13
C GLU A 39 -5.91 -4.83 -0.86
N ARG A 40 -5.15 -3.73 -0.70
CA ARG A 40 -5.38 -2.50 -1.48
C ARG A 40 -5.30 -2.75 -2.98
N TYR A 41 -4.32 -3.56 -3.43
CA TYR A 41 -4.16 -3.89 -4.84
C TYR A 41 -5.39 -4.65 -5.36
N LYS A 42 -5.89 -5.64 -4.61
CA LYS A 42 -7.08 -6.41 -4.97
C LYS A 42 -8.33 -5.52 -5.05
N LEU A 43 -8.47 -4.57 -4.13
CA LEU A 43 -9.59 -3.64 -4.09
C LEU A 43 -9.52 -2.62 -5.24
N GLU A 44 -8.33 -2.09 -5.56
CA GLU A 44 -8.11 -1.22 -6.73
C GLU A 44 -8.46 -1.95 -8.05
N GLU A 45 -7.97 -3.19 -8.24
CA GLU A 45 -8.31 -3.99 -9.44
C GLU A 45 -9.82 -4.28 -9.52
N ALA A 46 -10.49 -4.46 -8.38
CA ALA A 46 -11.94 -4.69 -8.31
C ALA A 46 -12.77 -3.40 -8.43
N GLY A 47 -12.14 -2.22 -8.43
CA GLY A 47 -12.84 -0.92 -8.42
C GLY A 47 -13.63 -0.68 -7.12
N ILE A 48 -13.23 -1.30 -6.01
CA ILE A 48 -13.90 -1.19 -4.71
C ILE A 48 -13.22 -0.10 -3.88
N TYR A 49 -14.03 0.83 -3.39
CA TYR A 49 -13.57 1.88 -2.50
C TYR A 49 -12.93 1.30 -1.22
N HIS A 50 -11.79 1.88 -0.84
CA HIS A 50 -11.14 1.64 0.44
C HIS A 50 -10.45 2.92 0.91
N PRO A 51 -10.33 3.13 2.23
CA PRO A 51 -9.77 4.36 2.75
C PRO A 51 -8.24 4.40 2.59
N ASP A 52 -7.67 5.61 2.56
CA ASP A 52 -6.21 5.78 2.39
C ASP A 52 -5.40 5.17 3.54
N ASN A 53 -5.99 5.14 4.73
CA ASN A 53 -5.37 4.60 5.93
C ASN A 53 -5.50 3.09 6.11
N MET A 54 -6.02 2.39 5.10
CA MET A 54 -5.92 0.93 5.00
C MET A 54 -4.50 0.54 4.58
N LEU A 55 -3.90 -0.41 5.30
CA LEU A 55 -2.59 -0.98 5.01
C LEU A 55 -2.65 -2.07 3.94
N PRO A 56 -1.50 -2.50 3.38
CA PRO A 56 -1.43 -3.61 2.43
C PRO A 56 -2.01 -4.93 2.92
N ASN A 57 -2.05 -5.16 4.24
CA ASN A 57 -2.63 -6.35 4.87
C ASN A 57 -4.10 -6.17 5.30
N GLY A 58 -4.76 -5.10 4.84
CA GLY A 58 -6.17 -4.78 5.14
C GLY A 58 -6.44 -4.10 6.47
N GLU A 59 -5.43 -3.96 7.35
CA GLU A 59 -5.60 -3.25 8.62
C GLU A 59 -5.88 -1.76 8.39
N ILE A 60 -6.94 -1.22 9.01
CA ILE A 60 -7.24 0.22 8.98
C ILE A 60 -6.58 0.90 10.17
N ARG A 61 -5.59 1.75 9.90
CA ARG A 61 -4.85 2.50 10.92
C ARG A 61 -5.40 3.90 11.08
N LYS A 62 -6.22 4.11 12.11
CA LYS A 62 -6.86 5.41 12.39
C LYS A 62 -5.88 6.56 12.67
N ASN A 63 -4.63 6.25 13.03
CA ASN A 63 -3.57 7.24 13.25
C ASN A 63 -2.84 7.66 11.96
N LEU A 64 -3.14 7.01 10.83
CA LEU A 64 -2.79 7.47 9.51
C LEU A 64 -4.05 8.19 8.99
N SER A 65 -3.99 9.51 8.85
CA SER A 65 -5.07 10.37 8.34
C SER A 65 -4.47 11.60 7.69
#